data_AF-A0A7J7NKC8-F1
#
_entry.id   AF-A0A7J7NKC8-F1
#
_cell.length_a   1.000
_cell.length_b   1.000
_cell.length_c   1.000
_cell.angle_alpha   90.00
_cell.angle_beta   90.00
_cell.angle_gamma   90.00
#
_symmetry.space_group_name_H-M   'P 1'
#
loop_
_entity.id
_entity.type
_entity.pdbx_description
1 polymer ?
#
loop_
_entity_poly.entity_id
_entity_poly.type
_entity_poly.pdbx_seq_one_letter_code
_entity_poly.pdbx_strand_id
1 'polypeptide(L)'
;MADKLNIKIANEYYYLKQSNCLTIDEVDDAQRFHILMEALDIVQLRTEDQENTFSMLSVVLWLGNISFHVIDNENHVEVVINEGIIYLIVLFVSFLN
;
A
#
# COMPACT_ATOMS: atom_id res chain seq x y z
N MET A 1 8.27 -0.78 10.94
CA MET A 1 7.27 0.01 10.20
C MET A 1 6.65 -0.79 9.06
N ALA A 2 7.43 -1.34 8.13
CA ALA A 2 6.92 -2.19 7.05
C ALA A 2 6.04 -3.37 7.55
N ASP A 3 6.48 -4.07 8.60
CA ASP A 3 5.71 -5.19 9.19
C ASP A 3 4.34 -4.75 9.73
N LYS A 4 4.28 -3.59 10.40
CA LYS A 4 3.02 -3.02 10.94
C LYS A 4 2.04 -2.69 9.82
N LEU A 5 2.54 -2.34 8.64
CA LEU A 5 1.75 -1.93 7.48
C LEU A 5 1.42 -3.10 6.55
N ASN A 6 1.88 -4.32 6.85
CA ASN A 6 1.77 -5.48 5.97
C ASN A 6 2.25 -5.17 4.54
N ILE A 7 3.39 -4.51 4.38
CA ILE A 7 3.92 -4.16 3.05
C ILE A 7 4.81 -5.27 2.49
N LYS A 8 4.67 -5.55 1.19
CA LYS A 8 5.48 -6.51 0.42
C LYS A 8 6.43 -5.83 -0.55
N ILE A 9 7.23 -6.60 -1.29
CA ILE A 9 8.08 -6.04 -2.34
C ILE A 9 7.23 -5.38 -3.44
N ALA A 10 7.75 -4.30 -4.06
CA ALA A 10 6.99 -3.48 -5.01
C ALA A 10 6.33 -4.30 -6.15
N ASN A 11 7.00 -5.35 -6.62
CA ASN A 11 6.51 -6.23 -7.68
C ASN A 11 5.27 -7.06 -7.32
N GLU A 12 4.89 -7.13 -6.04
CA GLU A 12 3.67 -7.81 -5.62
C GLU A 12 2.44 -6.92 -5.76
N TYR A 13 2.59 -5.61 -5.91
CA TYR A 13 1.48 -4.67 -6.04
C TYR A 13 1.10 -4.42 -7.49
N TYR A 14 -0.19 -4.62 -7.80
CA TYR A 14 -0.74 -4.43 -9.13
C TYR A 14 -0.55 -3.00 -9.64
N TYR A 15 -0.73 -1.99 -8.79
CA TYR A 15 -0.53 -0.59 -9.18
C TYR A 15 0.92 -0.24 -9.50
N LEU A 16 1.90 -0.92 -8.91
CA LEU A 16 3.31 -0.61 -9.13
C LEU A 16 3.90 -1.36 -10.33
N LYS A 17 3.45 -2.59 -10.59
CA LYS A 17 4.11 -3.48 -11.56
C LYS A 17 3.64 -3.35 -13.01
N GLN A 18 2.72 -2.44 -13.33
CA GLN A 18 2.10 -2.37 -14.66
C GLN A 18 3.08 -2.07 -15.80
N SER A 19 4.16 -1.35 -15.51
CA SER A 19 5.16 -0.93 -16.49
C SER A 19 6.35 -1.92 -16.62
N ASN A 20 6.43 -2.94 -15.75
CA ASN A 20 7.64 -3.77 -15.55
C ASN A 20 8.92 -2.99 -15.22
N CYS A 21 8.82 -1.72 -14.80
CA CYS A 21 9.95 -0.89 -14.40
C CYS A 21 9.73 -0.44 -12.96
N LEU A 22 10.49 -1.01 -12.03
CA LEU A 22 10.40 -0.74 -10.59
C LEU A 22 11.63 -0.02 -10.04
N THR A 23 12.65 0.17 -10.87
CA THR A 23 13.93 0.77 -10.50
C THR A 23 14.27 1.86 -11.50
N ILE A 24 14.85 2.94 -11.01
CA ILE A 24 15.38 4.01 -11.85
C ILE A 24 16.89 4.01 -11.65
N ASP A 25 17.64 4.11 -12.74
CA ASP A 25 19.10 4.17 -12.66
C ASP A 25 19.55 5.32 -11.75
N GLU A 26 20.55 5.05 -10.92
CA GLU A 26 21.14 6.01 -9.97
C GLU A 26 20.17 6.53 -8.89
N VAL A 27 19.02 5.88 -8.68
CA VAL A 27 18.07 6.22 -7.61
C VAL A 27 18.06 5.15 -6.51
N ASP A 28 18.40 5.56 -5.29
CA ASP A 28 18.23 4.75 -4.08
C ASP A 28 16.96 5.18 -3.34
N ASP A 29 15.90 4.39 -3.47
CA ASP A 29 14.61 4.66 -2.81
C ASP A 29 14.70 4.58 -1.28
N ALA A 30 15.58 3.75 -0.72
CA ALA A 30 15.76 3.67 0.72
C ALA A 30 16.42 4.94 1.26
N GLN A 31 17.43 5.47 0.56
CA GLN A 31 18.03 6.75 0.89
C GLN A 31 17.02 7.89 0.76
N ARG A 32 16.23 7.93 -0.32
CA ARG A 32 15.20 8.97 -0.52
C ARG A 32 14.11 8.90 0.55
N PHE A 33 13.70 7.70 0.95
CA PHE A 33 12.76 7.53 2.05
C PHE A 33 13.34 8.06 3.37
N HIS A 34 14.63 7.82 3.64
CA HIS A 34 15.28 8.40 4.83
C HIS A 34 15.25 9.93 4.82
N ILE A 35 15.61 10.56 3.70
CA ILE A 35 15.55 12.02 3.54
C ILE A 35 14.13 12.55 3.72
N LEU A 36 13.13 11.82 3.20
CA LEU A 36 11.71 12.16 3.42
C LEU A 36 11.37 12.15 4.92
N MET A 37 11.78 11.13 5.66
CA MET A 37 11.51 11.03 7.10
C MET A 37 12.17 12.17 7.89
N GLU A 38 13.40 12.55 7.54
CA GLU A 38 14.07 13.74 8.11
C GLU A 38 13.29 15.02 7.81
N ALA A 39 12.82 15.19 6.57
CA ALA A 39 12.03 16.36 6.20
C ALA A 39 10.70 16.44 6.97
N LEU A 40 10.02 15.32 7.20
CA LEU A 40 8.80 15.25 8.01
C LEU A 40 9.06 15.62 9.48
N ASP A 41 10.22 15.24 10.02
CA ASP A 41 10.64 15.62 11.37
C ASP A 41 10.96 17.12 11.48
N ILE A 42 11.65 17.69 10.48
CA ILE A 42 11.97 19.12 10.42
C ILE A 42 10.70 19.98 10.43
N VAL A 43 9.65 19.56 9.69
CA VAL A 43 8.35 20.25 9.68
C VAL A 43 7.47 19.91 10.89
N GLN A 44 8.00 19.16 11.85
CA GLN A 44 7.33 18.76 13.10
C GLN A 44 6.01 18.00 12.86
N LEU A 45 5.96 17.19 11.81
CA LEU A 45 4.82 16.30 11.62
C LEU A 45 4.86 15.20 12.69
N ARG A 46 3.78 15.08 13.48
CA ARG A 46 3.71 14.10 14.57
C ARG A 46 3.92 12.69 14.01
N THR A 47 4.62 11.84 14.75
CA THR A 47 4.86 10.44 14.37
C THR A 47 3.56 9.70 14.03
N GLU A 48 2.48 9.97 14.77
CA GLU A 48 1.15 9.42 14.50
C GLU A 48 0.62 9.82 13.12
N ASP A 49 0.77 11.08 12.73
CA ASP A 49 0.31 11.56 11.41
C ASP A 49 1.16 10.96 10.27
N GLN A 50 2.46 10.76 10.52
CA GLN A 50 3.35 10.06 9.58
C GLN A 50 2.89 8.61 9.41
N GLU A 51 2.70 7.88 10.51
CA GLU A 51 2.22 6.49 10.50
C GLU A 51 0.86 6.36 9.81
N ASN A 52 -0.07 7.27 10.08
CA ASN A 52 -1.38 7.30 9.42
C ASN A 52 -1.26 7.53 7.91
N THR A 53 -0.35 8.42 7.49
CA THR A 53 -0.07 8.67 6.06
C THR A 53 0.44 7.40 5.37
N PHE A 54 1.42 6.72 5.98
CA PHE A 54 1.96 5.49 5.40
C PHE A 54 0.99 4.31 5.47
N SER A 55 0.13 4.26 6.49
CA SER A 55 -0.98 3.31 6.57
C SER A 55 -1.99 3.52 5.44
N MET A 56 -2.36 4.77 5.16
CA MET A 56 -3.22 5.12 4.03
C MET A 56 -2.60 4.71 2.69
N LEU A 57 -1.31 4.93 2.50
CA LEU A 57 -0.60 4.47 1.30
C LEU A 57 -0.61 2.93 1.17
N SER A 58 -0.40 2.19 2.28
CA SER A 58 -0.49 0.72 2.27
C SER A 58 -1.88 0.24 1.83
N VAL A 59 -2.94 0.87 2.35
CA VAL A 59 -4.33 0.57 1.96
C VAL A 59 -4.55 0.78 0.47
N VAL A 60 -4.04 1.88 -0.10
CA VAL A 60 -4.14 2.16 -1.54
C VAL A 60 -3.42 1.09 -2.37
N LEU A 61 -2.24 0.64 -1.94
CA LEU A 61 -1.52 -0.44 -2.61
C LEU A 61 -2.30 -1.76 -2.56
N TRP A 62 -2.85 -2.12 -1.40
CA TRP A 62 -3.65 -3.34 -1.24
C TRP A 62 -4.97 -3.30 -2.02
N LEU A 63 -5.60 -2.13 -2.14
CA LEU A 63 -6.79 -1.94 -2.96
C LEU A 63 -6.54 -2.33 -4.43
N GLY A 64 -5.37 -2.00 -4.97
CA GLY A 64 -4.98 -2.40 -6.33
C GLY A 64 -4.88 -3.92 -6.53
N ASN A 65 -4.71 -4.68 -5.45
CA ASN A 65 -4.58 -6.13 -5.48
C ASN A 65 -5.91 -6.88 -5.29
N ILE A 66 -7.02 -6.15 -5.12
CA ILE A 66 -8.35 -6.78 -5.06
C ILE A 66 -8.73 -7.29 -6.44
N SER A 67 -9.13 -8.55 -6.50
CA SER A 67 -9.59 -9.20 -7.73
C SER A 67 -11.08 -9.47 -7.66
N PHE A 68 -11.74 -9.43 -8.81
CA PHE A 68 -13.17 -9.64 -8.95
C PHE A 68 -13.40 -10.71 -10.01
N HIS A 69 -14.42 -11.54 -9.84
CA HIS A 69 -14.85 -12.50 -10.85
C HIS A 69 -16.29 -12.21 -11.24
N VAL A 70 -16.58 -12.33 -12.55
CA VAL A 70 -17.92 -12.12 -13.10
C VAL A 70 -18.79 -13.33 -12.79
N ILE A 71 -19.98 -13.10 -12.25
CA ILE A 71 -20.89 -14.16 -11.81
C ILE A 71 -22.07 -14.39 -12.76
N ASP A 72 -22.32 -13.48 -13.71
CA ASP A 72 -23.38 -13.61 -14.70
C ASP A 72 -23.10 -12.82 -15.99
N ASN A 73 -24.05 -12.91 -16.94
CA ASN A 73 -23.97 -12.24 -18.24
C ASN A 73 -24.33 -10.74 -18.16
N GLU A 74 -24.68 -10.22 -16.99
CA GLU A 74 -24.98 -8.81 -16.75
C GLU A 74 -23.76 -8.06 -16.17
N ASN A 75 -22.59 -8.71 -16.14
CA ASN A 75 -21.34 -8.21 -15.57
C ASN A 75 -21.42 -7.92 -14.07
N HIS A 76 -22.31 -8.58 -13.33
CA HIS A 76 -22.20 -8.55 -11.88
C HIS A 76 -20.89 -9.23 -11.45
N VAL A 77 -20.27 -8.70 -10.42
CA VAL A 77 -18.99 -9.20 -9.92
C VAL A 77 -19.07 -9.55 -8.45
N GLU A 78 -18.38 -10.63 -8.09
CA GLU A 78 -18.09 -10.97 -6.71
C GLU A 78 -16.60 -10.83 -6.44
N VAL A 79 -16.32 -10.36 -5.24
CA VAL A 79 -14.97 -10.13 -4.74
C VAL A 79 -14.28 -11.48 -4.50
N VAL A 80 -13.09 -11.68 -5.08
CA VAL A 80 -12.28 -12.88 -4.86
C VAL A 80 -11.51 -12.72 -3.55
N ILE A 81 -11.79 -13.57 -2.56
CA ILE A 81 -11.08 -13.56 -1.28
C ILE A 81 -9.62 -13.92 -1.52
N ASN A 82 -8.73 -12.95 -1.29
CA ASN A 82 -7.29 -13.09 -1.41
C ASN A 82 -6.59 -12.33 -0.27
N GLU A 83 -5.26 -12.43 -0.23
CA GLU A 83 -4.45 -11.74 0.78
C GLU A 83 -4.70 -10.23 0.81
N GLY A 84 -4.92 -9.59 -0.34
CA GLY A 84 -5.19 -8.15 -0.39
C GLY A 84 -6.44 -7.73 0.36
N ILE A 85 -7.47 -8.57 0.37
CA ILE A 85 -8.69 -8.34 1.15
C ILE A 85 -8.46 -8.55 2.63
N ILE A 86 -7.71 -9.61 2.99
CA ILE A 86 -7.37 -9.88 4.38
C ILE A 86 -6.61 -8.69 4.96
N TYR A 87 -5.58 -8.21 4.27
CA TYR A 87 -4.79 -7.07 4.73
C TYR A 87 -5.57 -5.76 4.74
N LEU A 88 -6.43 -5.53 3.74
CA LEU A 88 -7.33 -4.37 3.76
C LEU A 88 -8.23 -4.39 5.00
N ILE A 89 -8.86 -5.53 5.31
CA ILE A 89 -9.73 -5.66 6.49
C ILE A 89 -8.93 -5.43 7.78
N VAL A 90 -7.75 -6.04 7.91
CA VAL A 90 -6.89 -5.86 9.10
C VAL A 90 -6.52 -4.39 9.29
N LEU A 91 -6.06 -3.72 8.23
CA LEU A 91 -5.69 -2.30 8.30
C LEU A 91 -6.91 -1.42 8.58
N PHE A 92 -8.06 -1.69 7.97
CA PHE A 92 -9.29 -0.92 8.19
C PHE A 92 -9.80 -1.06 9.62
N VAL A 93 -9.73 -2.26 10.21
CA VAL A 93 -10.06 -2.48 11.63
C VAL A 93 -9.08 -1.74 12.55
N SER A 94 -7.80 -1.66 12.19
CA SER A 94 -6.81 -0.84 12.92
C SER A 94 -7.05 0.67 12.81
N PHE A 95 -7.81 1.16 11.83
CA PHE A 95 -8.23 2.57 11.77
C PHE A 95 -9.45 2.88 12.66
N LEU A 96 -10.23 1.86 13.04
CA LEU A 96 -11.45 2.01 13.82
C LEU A 96 -11.25 1.82 15.33
N ASN A 97 -10.09 1.34 15.77
CA ASN A 97 -9.73 1.11 17.18
C ASN A 97 -8.49 1.90 17.55
#